data_AF-A0A3C1LKC1-F1
#
_entry.id   AF-A0A3C1LKC1-F1
#
_cell.length_a   1.000
_cell.length_b   1.000
_cell.length_c   1.000
_cell.angle_alpha   90.00
_cell.angle_beta   90.00
_cell.angle_gamma   90.00
#
_symmetry.space_group_name_H-M   'P 1'
#
loop_
_entity.id
_entity.type
_entity.pdbx_description
1 polymer ?
#
loop_
_entity_poly.entity_id
_entity_poly.type
_entity_poly.pdbx_seq_one_letter_code
_entity_poly.pdbx_strand_id
1 'polypeptide(L)'
;MRNARFAVILTLLLVILTGCSKNVRLYNEAKKQFQYGNYETALRYNAESLKLKPNYQKAQELLPQIYPIAVKTRLDNIARIKQANAANKWDLLVPEYQALVNIYKTMGELPRLVHPKTKIPFTYETADYKPQLQESKMGAAEYHYQLGIQKALQSDDPDVQREASKEFKLALDFVENYKDAAERYAQTRKKAVKRIAIIPFEDKTGDRARFGGIADILVDNVIRTLIQDKSTAEYVDIINRANVEAVIQEQQLAVSGLVDEASSVRLGQLLGAHEILTGKILQVDVVPSRITSVEQKESA
;
A
#
# COMPACT_ATOMS: atom_id res chain seq x y z
N MET A 1 5.52 -57.52 13.44
CA MET A 1 4.27 -57.09 12.76
C MET A 1 3.25 -56.36 13.66
N ARG A 2 3.13 -56.68 14.96
CA ARG A 2 2.16 -56.04 15.88
C ARG A 2 2.45 -54.55 16.15
N ASN A 3 3.73 -54.17 16.30
CA ASN A 3 4.13 -52.79 16.60
C ASN A 3 3.96 -51.85 15.40
N ALA A 4 4.13 -52.34 14.17
CA ALA A 4 3.89 -51.57 12.95
C ALA A 4 2.39 -51.25 12.74
N ARG A 5 1.50 -52.20 13.08
CA ARG A 5 0.04 -51.98 13.04
C ARG A 5 -0.42 -50.97 14.09
N PHE A 6 0.15 -51.00 15.29
CA PHE A 6 -0.10 -50.00 16.32
C PHE A 6 0.39 -48.60 15.92
N ALA A 7 1.57 -48.50 15.31
CA ALA A 7 2.11 -47.22 14.84
C ALA A 7 1.23 -46.59 13.74
N VAL A 8 0.75 -47.40 12.79
CA VAL A 8 -0.15 -46.92 11.71
C VAL A 8 -1.51 -46.46 12.26
N ILE A 9 -2.08 -47.16 13.25
CA ILE A 9 -3.33 -46.76 13.90
C ILE A 9 -3.15 -45.45 14.66
N LEU A 10 -2.03 -45.28 15.39
CA LEU A 10 -1.73 -44.07 16.15
C LEU A 10 -1.52 -42.84 15.23
N THR A 11 -0.83 -43.01 14.09
CA THR A 11 -0.67 -41.94 13.10
C THR A 11 -2.00 -41.56 12.43
N LEU A 12 -2.87 -42.54 12.14
CA LEU A 12 -4.20 -42.26 11.57
C LEU A 12 -5.08 -41.48 12.56
N LEU A 13 -4.99 -41.78 13.85
CA LEU A 13 -5.76 -41.12 14.92
C LEU A 13 -5.32 -39.66 15.12
N LEU A 14 -4.01 -39.39 15.03
CA LEU A 14 -3.44 -38.03 15.09
C LEU A 14 -3.90 -37.15 13.92
N VAL A 15 -3.99 -37.70 12.71
CA VAL A 15 -4.46 -36.96 11.52
C VAL A 15 -5.95 -36.57 11.66
N ILE A 16 -6.79 -37.45 12.24
CA ILE A 16 -8.22 -37.17 12.44
C ILE A 16 -8.46 -36.05 13.49
N LEU A 17 -7.60 -35.93 14.50
CA LEU A 17 -7.73 -34.91 15.55
C LEU A 17 -7.41 -33.48 15.07
N THR A 18 -6.48 -33.32 14.13
CA THR A 18 -6.07 -31.99 13.61
C THR A 18 -7.15 -31.31 12.74
N GLY A 19 -7.93 -32.09 12.00
CA GLY A 19 -9.03 -31.57 11.18
C GLY A 19 -10.16 -30.97 12.02
N CYS A 20 -10.48 -31.61 13.14
CA CYS A 20 -11.53 -31.17 14.08
C CYS A 20 -11.19 -29.87 14.82
N SER A 21 -9.92 -29.60 15.10
CA SER A 21 -9.53 -28.34 15.76
C SER A 21 -9.53 -27.17 14.78
N LYS A 22 -9.07 -27.38 13.54
CA LYS A 22 -9.00 -26.33 12.52
C LYS A 22 -10.37 -25.84 12.08
N ASN A 23 -11.33 -26.73 11.78
CA ASN A 23 -12.67 -26.31 11.36
C ASN A 23 -13.41 -25.54 12.47
N VAL A 24 -13.25 -25.96 13.74
CA VAL A 24 -13.85 -25.26 14.88
C VAL A 24 -13.24 -23.87 15.05
N ARG A 25 -11.91 -23.73 14.93
CA ARG A 25 -11.23 -22.42 14.97
C ARG A 25 -11.74 -21.49 13.88
N LEU A 26 -11.85 -21.98 12.63
CA LEU A 26 -12.36 -21.20 11.50
C LEU A 26 -13.80 -20.72 11.73
N TYR A 27 -14.67 -21.59 12.25
CA TYR A 27 -16.04 -21.20 12.61
C TYR A 27 -16.09 -20.17 13.74
N ASN A 28 -15.25 -20.31 14.77
CA ASN A 28 -15.21 -19.34 15.86
C ASN A 28 -14.75 -17.96 15.34
N GLU A 29 -13.79 -17.93 14.43
CA GLU A 29 -13.37 -16.69 13.77
C GLU A 29 -14.50 -16.13 12.89
N ALA A 30 -15.20 -16.98 12.12
CA ALA A 30 -16.36 -16.56 11.35
C ALA A 30 -17.44 -15.91 12.23
N LYS A 31 -17.76 -16.53 13.37
CA LYS A 31 -18.72 -16.00 14.35
C LYS A 31 -18.27 -14.65 14.92
N LYS A 32 -16.99 -14.51 15.25
CA LYS A 32 -16.41 -13.25 15.74
C LYS A 32 -16.51 -12.14 14.69
N GLN A 33 -16.14 -12.43 13.45
CA GLN A 33 -16.22 -11.47 12.34
C GLN A 33 -17.67 -11.08 12.02
N PHE A 34 -18.61 -12.03 12.12
CA PHE A 34 -20.04 -11.76 11.97
C PHE A 34 -20.53 -10.78 13.05
N GLN A 35 -20.13 -10.97 14.30
CA GLN A 35 -20.46 -10.07 15.41
C GLN A 35 -19.87 -8.66 15.24
N TYR A 36 -18.74 -8.54 14.55
CA TYR A 36 -18.12 -7.26 14.23
C TYR A 36 -18.71 -6.58 12.97
N GLY A 37 -19.67 -7.21 12.29
CA GLY A 37 -20.23 -6.67 11.04
C GLY A 37 -19.35 -6.91 9.81
N ASN A 38 -18.27 -7.69 9.93
CA ASN A 38 -17.37 -8.01 8.82
C ASN A 38 -17.90 -9.22 8.03
N TYR A 39 -19.06 -9.05 7.39
CA TYR A 39 -19.84 -10.15 6.80
C TYR A 39 -19.12 -10.96 5.73
N GLU A 40 -18.32 -10.32 4.86
CA GLU A 40 -17.55 -11.01 3.82
C GLU A 40 -16.44 -11.88 4.41
N THR A 41 -15.69 -11.33 5.38
CA THR A 41 -14.67 -12.07 6.13
C THR A 41 -15.28 -13.22 6.91
N ALA A 42 -16.44 -12.99 7.56
CA ALA A 42 -17.19 -14.02 8.25
C ALA A 42 -17.62 -15.14 7.29
N LEU A 43 -18.12 -14.79 6.10
CA LEU A 43 -18.52 -15.74 5.07
C LEU A 43 -17.35 -16.61 4.64
N ARG A 44 -16.19 -16.00 4.35
CA ARG A 44 -14.98 -16.71 3.94
C ARG A 44 -14.53 -17.72 5.00
N TYR A 45 -14.41 -17.30 6.26
CA TYR A 45 -14.02 -18.22 7.34
C TYR A 45 -15.05 -19.34 7.56
N ASN A 46 -16.35 -19.02 7.47
CA ASN A 46 -17.40 -20.02 7.62
C ASN A 46 -17.35 -21.05 6.46
N ALA A 47 -17.17 -20.55 5.23
CA ALA A 47 -17.03 -21.38 4.05
C ALA A 47 -15.80 -22.29 4.12
N GLU A 48 -14.65 -21.77 4.57
CA GLU A 48 -13.46 -22.59 4.82
C GLU A 48 -13.70 -23.69 5.87
N SER A 49 -14.45 -23.38 6.95
CA SER A 49 -14.86 -24.39 7.94
C SER A 49 -15.72 -25.49 7.31
N LEU A 50 -16.68 -25.11 6.47
CA LEU A 50 -17.58 -26.04 5.76
C LEU A 50 -16.89 -26.85 4.68
N LYS A 51 -15.88 -26.30 4.00
CA LYS A 51 -15.03 -27.06 3.06
C LYS A 51 -14.28 -28.19 3.80
N LEU A 52 -13.79 -27.93 5.01
CA LEU A 52 -13.12 -28.96 5.82
C LEU A 52 -14.11 -29.97 6.41
N LYS A 53 -15.27 -29.50 6.87
CA LYS A 53 -16.29 -30.34 7.51
C LYS A 53 -17.69 -29.96 7.02
N PRO A 54 -18.14 -30.54 5.88
CA PRO A 54 -19.40 -30.17 5.26
C PRO A 54 -20.62 -30.38 6.17
N ASN A 55 -20.59 -31.38 7.06
CA ASN A 55 -21.67 -31.68 7.99
C ASN A 55 -21.61 -30.90 9.32
N TYR A 56 -20.77 -29.86 9.42
CA TYR A 56 -20.63 -29.10 10.65
C TYR A 56 -21.87 -28.21 10.90
N GLN A 57 -22.77 -28.71 11.74
CA GLN A 57 -24.09 -28.11 12.00
C GLN A 57 -24.02 -26.61 12.29
N LYS A 58 -23.16 -26.16 13.23
CA LYS A 58 -23.08 -24.74 13.61
C LYS A 58 -22.69 -23.82 12.46
N ALA A 59 -21.78 -24.28 11.59
CA ALA A 59 -21.35 -23.52 10.43
C ALA A 59 -22.45 -23.47 9.35
N GLN A 60 -23.18 -24.57 9.16
CA GLN A 60 -24.36 -24.59 8.28
C GLN A 60 -25.51 -23.73 8.80
N GLU A 61 -25.69 -23.61 10.12
CA GLU A 61 -26.72 -22.74 10.73
C GLU A 61 -26.36 -21.25 10.62
N LEU A 62 -25.06 -20.94 10.60
CA LEU A 62 -24.57 -19.57 10.46
C LEU A 62 -24.57 -19.08 9.00
N LEU A 63 -24.37 -19.97 8.03
CA LEU A 63 -24.26 -19.62 6.60
C LEU A 63 -25.50 -18.87 6.05
N PRO A 64 -26.76 -19.28 6.31
CA PRO A 64 -27.96 -18.57 5.87
C PRO A 64 -28.14 -17.19 6.49
N GLN A 65 -27.46 -16.89 7.60
CA GLN A 65 -27.50 -15.58 8.24
C GLN A 65 -26.47 -14.64 7.62
N ILE A 66 -25.25 -15.13 7.38
CA ILE A 66 -24.17 -14.32 6.83
C ILE A 66 -24.41 -13.99 5.36
N TYR A 67 -24.73 -15.00 4.54
CA TYR A 67 -24.70 -14.88 3.09
C TYR A 67 -25.64 -13.79 2.54
N PRO A 68 -26.94 -13.73 2.91
CA PRO A 68 -27.84 -12.69 2.43
C PRO A 68 -27.41 -11.29 2.84
N ILE A 69 -26.88 -11.14 4.06
CA ILE A 69 -26.40 -9.85 4.57
C ILE A 69 -25.17 -9.40 3.79
N ALA A 70 -24.20 -10.30 3.58
CA ALA A 70 -23.00 -10.00 2.81
C ALA A 70 -23.33 -9.53 1.38
N VAL A 71 -24.29 -10.17 0.71
CA VAL A 71 -24.75 -9.75 -0.62
C VAL A 71 -25.50 -8.42 -0.55
N LYS A 72 -26.49 -8.30 0.35
CA LYS A 72 -27.34 -7.11 0.45
C LYS A 72 -26.53 -5.84 0.72
N THR A 73 -25.55 -5.91 1.63
CA THR A 73 -24.68 -4.75 1.93
C THR A 73 -23.99 -4.21 0.67
N ARG A 74 -23.49 -5.08 -0.20
CA ARG A 74 -22.83 -4.68 -1.45
C ARG A 74 -23.81 -4.08 -2.45
N LEU A 75 -24.99 -4.69 -2.59
CA LEU A 75 -26.04 -4.20 -3.49
C LEU A 75 -26.58 -2.82 -3.04
N ASP A 76 -26.80 -2.63 -1.75
CA ASP A 76 -27.22 -1.35 -1.18
C ASP A 76 -26.14 -0.26 -1.44
N ASN A 77 -24.86 -0.59 -1.25
CA ASN A 77 -23.76 0.32 -1.55
C ASN A 77 -23.71 0.69 -3.03
N ILE A 78 -23.83 -0.29 -3.94
CA ILE A 78 -23.89 -0.06 -5.38
C ILE A 78 -25.05 0.86 -5.74
N ALA A 79 -26.24 0.62 -5.18
CA ALA A 79 -27.42 1.46 -5.41
C ALA A 79 -27.16 2.92 -4.96
N ARG A 80 -26.58 3.11 -3.77
CA ARG A 80 -26.22 4.44 -3.24
C ARG A 80 -25.18 5.14 -4.13
N ILE A 81 -24.14 4.44 -4.57
CA ILE A 81 -23.09 5.01 -5.43
C ILE A 81 -23.68 5.43 -6.79
N LYS A 82 -24.52 4.58 -7.39
CA LYS A 82 -25.20 4.88 -8.66
C LYS A 82 -26.15 6.07 -8.52
N GLN A 83 -26.85 6.19 -7.40
CA GLN A 83 -27.75 7.31 -7.12
C GLN A 83 -26.98 8.63 -6.92
N ALA A 84 -25.85 8.61 -6.21
CA ALA A 84 -25.03 9.81 -6.00
C ALA A 84 -24.44 10.36 -7.30
N ASN A 85 -24.18 9.50 -8.29
CA ASN A 85 -23.69 9.84 -9.63
C ASN A 85 -22.46 10.78 -9.63
N ALA A 86 -21.55 10.60 -8.68
CA ALA A 86 -20.30 11.33 -8.62
C ALA A 86 -19.37 10.97 -9.81
N ALA A 87 -18.46 11.88 -10.18
CA ALA A 87 -17.50 11.64 -11.27
C ALA A 87 -16.60 10.42 -11.01
N ASN A 88 -16.14 10.26 -9.77
CA ASN A 88 -15.31 9.14 -9.29
C ASN A 88 -16.12 7.90 -8.86
N LYS A 89 -17.38 7.78 -9.31
CA LYS A 89 -18.23 6.63 -8.95
C LYS A 89 -17.61 5.29 -9.32
N TRP A 90 -16.81 5.25 -10.39
CA TRP A 90 -16.22 4.02 -10.90
C TRP A 90 -15.24 3.40 -9.91
N ASP A 91 -14.40 4.23 -9.29
CA ASP A 91 -13.45 3.85 -8.23
C ASP A 91 -14.17 3.19 -7.06
N LEU A 92 -15.39 3.66 -6.76
CA LEU A 92 -16.24 3.13 -5.70
C LEU A 92 -16.99 1.87 -6.11
N LEU A 93 -17.36 1.72 -7.39
CA LEU A 93 -18.10 0.57 -7.90
C LEU A 93 -17.23 -0.69 -8.05
N VAL A 94 -15.97 -0.53 -8.49
CA VAL A 94 -15.03 -1.65 -8.67
C VAL A 94 -14.91 -2.54 -7.43
N PRO A 95 -14.62 -2.03 -6.21
CA PRO A 95 -14.48 -2.88 -5.03
C PRO A 95 -15.80 -3.56 -4.64
N GLU A 96 -16.96 -2.92 -4.84
CA GLU A 96 -18.25 -3.51 -4.50
C GLU A 96 -18.63 -4.67 -5.44
N TYR A 97 -18.41 -4.51 -6.75
CA TYR A 97 -18.61 -5.61 -7.70
C TYR A 97 -17.58 -6.72 -7.52
N GLN A 98 -16.32 -6.40 -7.21
CA GLN A 98 -15.30 -7.39 -6.90
C GLN A 98 -15.66 -8.22 -5.67
N ALA A 99 -16.19 -7.59 -4.63
CA ALA A 99 -16.68 -8.28 -3.44
C ALA A 99 -17.85 -9.23 -3.76
N LEU A 100 -18.81 -8.80 -4.59
CA LEU A 100 -19.89 -9.70 -5.04
C LEU A 100 -19.35 -10.92 -5.80
N VAL A 101 -18.45 -10.70 -6.77
CA VAL A 101 -17.80 -11.81 -7.51
C VAL A 101 -17.08 -12.76 -6.54
N ASN A 102 -16.38 -12.25 -5.53
CA ASN A 102 -15.69 -13.05 -4.52
C ASN A 102 -16.66 -13.83 -3.62
N ILE A 103 -17.77 -13.22 -3.22
CA ILE A 103 -18.83 -13.86 -2.43
C ILE A 103 -19.40 -15.04 -3.22
N TYR A 104 -19.83 -14.84 -4.47
CA TYR A 104 -20.39 -15.92 -5.28
C TYR A 104 -19.36 -17.00 -5.61
N LYS A 105 -18.10 -16.63 -5.86
CA LYS A 105 -17.00 -17.61 -5.99
C LYS A 105 -16.85 -18.46 -4.72
N THR A 106 -16.84 -17.83 -3.55
CA THR A 106 -16.72 -18.51 -2.25
C THR A 106 -17.85 -19.52 -2.05
N MET A 107 -19.09 -19.13 -2.40
CA MET A 107 -20.25 -20.01 -2.31
C MET A 107 -20.22 -21.14 -3.34
N GLY A 108 -19.80 -20.86 -4.57
CA GLY A 108 -19.68 -21.84 -5.64
C GLY A 108 -18.62 -22.91 -5.40
N GLU A 109 -17.61 -22.62 -4.56
CA GLU A 109 -16.59 -23.58 -4.14
C GLU A 109 -17.01 -24.46 -2.96
N LEU A 110 -18.21 -24.28 -2.40
CA LEU A 110 -18.72 -25.14 -1.33
C LEU A 110 -19.19 -26.49 -1.88
N PRO A 111 -18.92 -27.60 -1.17
CA PRO A 111 -19.54 -28.87 -1.49
C PRO A 111 -21.06 -28.80 -1.25
N ARG A 112 -21.82 -29.75 -1.80
CA ARG A 112 -23.26 -29.87 -1.50
C ARG A 112 -23.48 -30.00 0.00
N LEU A 113 -24.15 -29.01 0.59
CA LEU A 113 -24.45 -28.99 2.02
C LEU A 113 -25.84 -29.56 2.26
N VAL A 114 -25.92 -30.57 3.11
CA VAL A 114 -27.19 -31.14 3.58
C VAL A 114 -27.21 -31.03 5.10
N HIS A 115 -28.27 -30.44 5.63
CA HIS A 115 -28.36 -30.19 7.05
C HIS A 115 -28.35 -31.50 7.85
N PRO A 116 -27.45 -31.66 8.84
CA PRO A 116 -27.18 -32.97 9.44
C PRO A 116 -28.38 -33.57 10.19
N LYS A 117 -29.28 -32.72 10.71
CA LYS A 117 -30.51 -33.14 11.41
C LYS A 117 -31.72 -33.24 10.49
N THR A 118 -32.16 -32.11 9.96
CA THR A 118 -33.35 -32.00 9.09
C THR A 118 -33.21 -32.67 7.72
N LYS A 119 -31.99 -32.99 7.27
CA LYS A 119 -31.69 -33.54 5.92
C LYS A 119 -32.11 -32.65 4.75
N ILE A 120 -32.44 -31.38 5.01
CA ILE A 120 -32.78 -30.39 4.00
C ILE A 120 -31.49 -29.89 3.34
N PRO A 121 -31.39 -29.86 2.00
CA PRO A 121 -30.25 -29.27 1.31
C PRO A 121 -30.26 -27.75 1.43
N PHE A 122 -29.08 -27.16 1.60
CA PHE A 122 -28.93 -25.70 1.53
C PHE A 122 -28.99 -25.24 0.07
N THR A 123 -29.84 -24.26 -0.21
CA THR A 123 -29.97 -23.62 -1.52
C THR A 123 -29.71 -22.12 -1.39
N TYR A 124 -29.20 -21.51 -2.46
CA TYR A 124 -28.88 -20.09 -2.50
C TYR A 124 -29.01 -19.57 -3.92
N GLU A 125 -29.34 -18.29 -4.05
CA GLU A 125 -29.39 -17.59 -5.33
C GLU A 125 -28.00 -17.11 -5.74
N THR A 126 -27.70 -17.12 -7.03
CA THR A 126 -26.44 -16.63 -7.59
C THR A 126 -26.68 -15.66 -8.73
N ALA A 127 -25.81 -14.68 -8.88
CA ALA A 127 -25.79 -13.78 -10.02
C ALA A 127 -24.36 -13.61 -10.53
N ASP A 128 -24.20 -13.42 -11.85
CA ASP A 128 -22.90 -13.12 -12.45
C ASP A 128 -22.71 -11.61 -12.51
N TYR A 129 -21.78 -11.12 -11.67
CA TYR A 129 -21.37 -9.71 -11.64
C TYR A 129 -20.04 -9.43 -12.35
N LYS A 130 -19.45 -10.44 -13.01
CA LYS A 130 -18.20 -10.25 -13.76
C LYS A 130 -18.35 -9.20 -14.87
N PRO A 131 -19.45 -9.14 -15.64
CA PRO A 131 -19.61 -8.11 -16.67
C PRO A 131 -19.59 -6.69 -16.08
N GLN A 132 -20.31 -6.46 -14.98
CA GLN A 132 -20.41 -5.16 -14.32
C GLN A 132 -19.10 -4.77 -13.63
N LEU A 133 -18.34 -5.75 -13.12
CA LEU A 133 -16.99 -5.53 -12.63
C LEU A 133 -16.07 -5.06 -13.77
N GLN A 134 -16.11 -5.72 -14.92
CA GLN A 134 -15.29 -5.32 -16.07
C GLN A 134 -15.69 -3.94 -16.60
N GLU A 135 -16.99 -3.68 -16.74
CA GLU A 135 -17.51 -2.36 -17.09
C GLU A 135 -17.03 -1.28 -16.11
N SER A 136 -17.10 -1.56 -14.80
CA SER A 136 -16.65 -0.61 -13.78
C SER A 136 -15.15 -0.35 -13.83
N LYS A 137 -14.34 -1.39 -14.10
CA LYS A 137 -12.89 -1.24 -14.29
C LYS A 137 -12.56 -0.41 -15.53
N MET A 138 -13.25 -0.66 -16.64
CA MET A 138 -13.10 0.15 -17.86
C MET A 138 -13.53 1.59 -17.64
N GLY A 139 -14.64 1.82 -16.91
CA GLY A 139 -15.10 3.15 -16.54
C GLY A 139 -14.12 3.92 -15.64
N ALA A 140 -13.51 3.23 -14.66
CA ALA A 140 -12.49 3.82 -13.78
C ALA A 140 -11.21 4.14 -14.57
N ALA A 141 -10.76 3.21 -15.42
CA ALA A 141 -9.61 3.44 -16.29
C ALA A 141 -9.84 4.63 -17.23
N GLU A 142 -11.02 4.75 -17.84
CA GLU A 142 -11.34 5.91 -18.68
C GLU A 142 -11.37 7.21 -17.88
N TYR A 143 -12.00 7.21 -16.70
CA TYR A 143 -12.07 8.39 -15.84
C TYR A 143 -10.69 8.93 -15.50
N HIS A 144 -9.80 8.08 -14.99
CA HIS A 144 -8.44 8.47 -14.63
C HIS A 144 -7.60 8.82 -15.87
N TYR A 145 -7.76 8.11 -16.98
CA TYR A 145 -7.07 8.44 -18.22
C TYR A 145 -7.41 9.85 -18.72
N GLN A 146 -8.69 10.23 -18.71
CA GLN A 146 -9.12 11.58 -19.11
C GLN A 146 -8.65 12.65 -18.12
N LEU A 147 -8.68 12.36 -16.82
CA LEU A 147 -8.16 13.26 -15.80
C LEU A 147 -6.65 13.47 -15.93
N GLY A 148 -5.90 12.41 -16.25
CA GLY A 148 -4.47 12.47 -16.55
C GLY A 148 -4.18 13.36 -17.77
N ILE A 149 -4.97 13.23 -18.85
CA ILE A 149 -4.85 14.13 -20.02
C ILE A 149 -5.13 15.57 -19.61
N GLN A 150 -6.22 15.82 -18.89
CA GLN A 150 -6.61 17.16 -18.48
C GLN A 150 -5.51 17.82 -17.65
N LYS A 151 -4.94 17.11 -16.67
CA LYS A 151 -3.84 17.61 -15.84
C LYS A 151 -2.58 17.83 -16.66
N ALA A 152 -2.21 16.89 -17.53
CA ALA A 152 -1.01 17.02 -18.36
C ALA A 152 -1.06 18.24 -19.30
N LEU A 153 -2.26 18.68 -19.71
CA LEU A 153 -2.47 19.87 -20.55
C LEU A 153 -2.46 21.19 -19.78
N GLN A 154 -2.55 21.17 -18.44
CA GLN A 154 -2.60 22.40 -17.64
C GLN A 154 -1.26 23.13 -17.60
N SER A 155 -0.15 22.40 -17.43
CA SER A 155 1.19 22.97 -17.33
C SER A 155 2.24 21.88 -17.44
N ASP A 156 3.44 22.22 -17.92
CA ASP A 156 4.64 21.37 -17.85
C ASP A 156 5.33 21.41 -16.47
N ASP A 157 4.75 22.10 -15.49
CA ASP A 157 5.24 22.13 -14.10
C ASP A 157 5.37 20.70 -13.53
N PRO A 158 6.50 20.34 -12.88
CA PRO A 158 6.73 18.99 -12.38
C PRO A 158 5.69 18.48 -11.38
N ASP A 159 5.10 19.34 -10.55
CA ASP A 159 4.06 18.91 -9.60
C ASP A 159 2.75 18.59 -10.33
N VAL A 160 2.37 19.40 -11.33
CA VAL A 160 1.21 19.12 -12.18
C VAL A 160 1.41 17.83 -12.98
N GLN A 161 2.61 17.64 -13.55
CA GLN A 161 2.94 16.43 -14.30
C GLN A 161 2.99 15.19 -13.40
N ARG A 162 3.36 15.34 -12.12
CA ARG A 162 3.29 14.27 -11.12
C ARG A 162 1.85 13.86 -10.83
N GLU A 163 0.93 14.81 -10.75
CA GLU A 163 -0.48 14.49 -10.60
C GLU A 163 -1.00 13.76 -11.86
N ALA A 164 -0.68 14.26 -13.05
CA ALA A 164 -1.05 13.60 -14.30
C ALA A 164 -0.50 12.16 -14.40
N SER A 165 0.75 11.93 -14.01
CA SER A 165 1.36 10.60 -14.03
C SER A 165 0.67 9.64 -13.04
N LYS A 166 0.25 10.13 -11.87
CA LYS A 166 -0.53 9.33 -10.91
C LYS A 166 -1.86 8.89 -11.51
N GLU A 167 -2.56 9.76 -12.23
CA GLU A 167 -3.82 9.40 -12.89
C GLU A 167 -3.62 8.34 -13.97
N PHE A 168 -2.59 8.45 -14.82
CA PHE A 168 -2.31 7.40 -15.81
C PHE A 168 -1.94 6.06 -15.15
N LYS A 169 -1.22 6.11 -14.02
CA LYS A 169 -0.91 4.92 -13.22
C LYS A 169 -2.18 4.26 -12.67
N LEU A 170 -3.11 5.06 -12.13
CA LEU A 170 -4.42 4.56 -11.69
C LEU A 170 -5.21 3.91 -12.83
N ALA A 171 -5.19 4.50 -14.02
CA ALA A 171 -5.84 3.90 -15.19
C ALA A 171 -5.29 2.49 -15.51
N LEU A 172 -3.95 2.34 -15.45
CA LEU A 172 -3.26 1.06 -15.65
C LEU A 172 -3.51 0.06 -14.51
N ASP A 173 -3.65 0.54 -13.27
CA ASP A 173 -3.99 -0.30 -12.11
C ASP A 173 -5.40 -0.91 -12.25
N PHE A 174 -6.35 -0.19 -12.86
CA PHE A 174 -7.68 -0.73 -13.18
C PHE A 174 -7.66 -1.64 -14.42
N VAL A 175 -6.95 -1.25 -15.49
CA VAL A 175 -6.83 -1.99 -16.75
C VAL A 175 -5.40 -1.88 -17.29
N GLU A 176 -4.62 -2.95 -17.18
CA GLU A 176 -3.16 -2.97 -17.44
C GLU A 176 -2.73 -2.44 -18.81
N ASN A 177 -3.51 -2.70 -19.87
CA ASN A 177 -3.21 -2.26 -21.24
C ASN A 177 -4.23 -1.22 -21.73
N TYR A 178 -4.58 -0.26 -20.89
CA TYR A 178 -5.57 0.76 -21.23
C TYR A 178 -5.02 1.79 -22.22
N LYS A 179 -5.42 1.69 -23.49
CA LYS A 179 -5.05 2.63 -24.56
C LYS A 179 -3.52 2.86 -24.60
N ASP A 180 -3.08 4.12 -24.67
CA ASP A 180 -1.68 4.56 -24.59
C ASP A 180 -1.30 5.06 -23.18
N ALA A 181 -2.06 4.69 -22.13
CA ALA A 181 -1.83 5.18 -20.76
C ALA A 181 -0.42 4.87 -20.24
N ALA A 182 0.17 3.73 -20.63
CA ALA A 182 1.55 3.37 -20.27
C ALA A 182 2.59 4.35 -20.85
N GLU A 183 2.40 4.77 -22.11
CA GLU A 183 3.27 5.75 -22.74
C GLU A 183 3.09 7.13 -22.10
N ARG A 184 1.84 7.55 -21.88
CA ARG A 184 1.53 8.83 -21.21
C ARG A 184 2.06 8.90 -19.79
N TYR A 185 1.96 7.80 -19.03
CA TYR A 185 2.59 7.68 -17.72
C TYR A 185 4.10 7.89 -17.82
N ALA A 186 4.79 7.23 -18.75
CA ALA A 186 6.24 7.40 -18.91
C ALA A 186 6.63 8.85 -19.27
N GLN A 187 5.88 9.49 -20.17
CA GLN A 187 6.12 10.87 -20.59
C GLN A 187 5.89 11.87 -19.44
N THR A 188 4.74 11.80 -18.77
CA THR A 188 4.39 12.67 -17.65
C THR A 188 5.30 12.43 -16.45
N ARG A 189 5.62 11.18 -16.13
CA ARG A 189 6.60 10.83 -15.08
C ARG A 189 7.95 11.46 -15.35
N LYS A 190 8.44 11.44 -16.59
CA LYS A 190 9.72 12.07 -16.95
C LYS A 190 9.72 13.57 -16.66
N LYS A 191 8.61 14.27 -16.97
CA LYS A 191 8.44 15.70 -16.67
C LYS A 191 8.21 15.98 -15.18
N ALA A 192 7.67 15.01 -14.45
CA ALA A 192 7.39 15.09 -13.02
C ALA A 192 8.62 14.94 -12.12
N VAL A 193 9.77 14.50 -12.67
CA VAL A 193 11.01 14.34 -11.91
C VAL A 193 11.58 15.72 -11.57
N LYS A 194 11.65 16.02 -10.28
CA LYS A 194 12.34 17.21 -9.76
C LYS A 194 13.79 16.89 -9.47
N ARG A 195 14.68 17.69 -10.05
CA ARG A 195 16.11 17.64 -9.76
C ARG A 195 16.42 18.47 -8.52
N ILE A 196 16.99 17.86 -7.49
CA ILE A 196 17.31 18.51 -6.22
C ILE A 196 18.82 18.61 -6.05
N ALA A 197 19.34 19.82 -5.85
CA ALA A 197 20.71 20.04 -5.41
C ALA A 197 20.73 20.13 -3.88
N ILE A 198 21.59 19.34 -3.23
CA ILE A 198 21.84 19.47 -1.79
C ILE A 198 23.19 20.16 -1.64
N ILE A 199 23.16 21.42 -1.20
CA ILE A 199 24.36 22.21 -0.93
C ILE A 199 24.88 21.82 0.46
N PRO A 200 26.20 21.70 0.66
CA PRO A 200 26.77 21.45 1.97
C PRO A 200 26.27 22.45 3.02
N PHE A 201 25.85 21.94 4.17
CA PHE A 201 25.36 22.77 5.27
C PHE A 201 26.51 23.62 5.84
N GLU A 202 26.25 24.91 6.08
CA GLU A 202 27.25 25.80 6.66
C GLU A 202 27.37 25.56 8.16
N ASP A 203 28.53 25.12 8.62
CA ASP A 203 28.82 24.98 10.04
C ASP A 203 29.11 26.35 10.69
N LYS A 204 28.20 26.77 11.57
CA LYS A 204 28.28 27.99 12.39
C LYS A 204 28.48 27.68 13.89
N THR A 205 28.78 26.44 14.25
CA THR A 205 28.95 26.00 15.65
C THR A 205 30.20 26.55 16.31
N GLY A 206 31.22 26.93 15.52
CA GLY A 206 32.49 27.44 16.01
C GLY A 206 33.49 26.37 16.49
N ASP A 207 33.14 25.08 16.44
CA ASP A 207 33.98 23.98 16.95
C ASP A 207 34.24 22.90 15.87
N ARG A 208 34.82 23.34 14.75
CA ARG A 208 35.15 22.47 13.60
C ARG A 208 36.10 21.33 13.97
N ALA A 209 36.95 21.52 14.99
CA ALA A 209 37.90 20.51 15.43
C ALA A 209 37.21 19.29 16.05
N ARG A 210 36.03 19.46 16.67
CA ARG A 210 35.26 18.37 17.27
C ARG A 210 34.20 17.78 16.34
N PHE A 211 33.66 18.57 15.42
CA PHE A 211 32.49 18.17 14.62
C PHE A 211 32.68 18.28 13.10
N GLY A 212 33.91 18.35 12.59
CA GLY A 212 34.19 18.66 11.18
C GLY A 212 33.51 17.79 10.11
N GLY A 213 33.07 16.57 10.43
CA GLY A 213 32.32 15.70 9.51
C GLY A 213 30.79 15.78 9.60
N ILE A 214 30.24 16.62 10.49
CA ILE A 214 28.80 16.60 10.76
C ILE A 214 27.97 17.09 9.57
N ALA A 215 28.49 18.05 8.78
CA ALA A 215 27.81 18.54 7.59
C ALA A 215 27.65 17.43 6.54
N ASP A 216 28.67 16.60 6.34
CA ASP A 216 28.65 15.47 5.43
C ASP A 216 27.63 14.42 5.86
N ILE A 217 27.62 14.10 7.16
CA ILE A 217 26.67 13.15 7.75
C ILE A 217 25.23 13.65 7.58
N LEU A 218 24.98 14.95 7.74
CA LEU A 218 23.65 15.52 7.52
C LEU A 218 23.21 15.41 6.06
N VAL A 219 24.09 15.71 5.11
CA VAL A 219 23.81 15.53 3.67
C VAL A 219 23.47 14.07 3.37
N ASP A 220 24.29 13.13 3.84
CA ASP A 220 24.05 11.70 3.63
C ASP A 220 22.73 11.22 4.25
N ASN A 221 22.40 11.71 5.45
CA ASN A 221 21.14 11.38 6.12
C ASN A 221 19.92 11.94 5.36
N VAL A 222 20.03 13.15 4.81
CA VAL A 222 18.97 13.72 3.97
C VAL A 222 18.80 12.89 2.70
N ILE A 223 19.88 12.60 1.99
CA ILE A 223 19.85 11.76 0.77
C ILE A 223 19.20 10.41 1.08
N ARG A 224 19.61 9.77 2.17
CA ARG A 224 19.05 8.49 2.61
C ARG A 224 17.55 8.60 2.88
N THR A 225 17.11 9.66 3.55
CA THR A 225 15.69 9.88 3.87
C THR A 225 14.87 10.07 2.59
N LEU A 226 15.38 10.84 1.63
CA LEU A 226 14.71 11.07 0.34
C LEU A 226 14.62 9.80 -0.52
N ILE A 227 15.66 8.96 -0.52
CA ILE A 227 15.70 7.71 -1.29
C ILE A 227 14.84 6.60 -0.64
N GLN A 228 14.74 6.57 0.69
CA GLN A 228 13.98 5.54 1.41
C GLN A 228 12.47 5.65 1.23
N ASP A 229 11.95 6.86 1.01
CA ASP A 229 10.55 7.05 0.66
C ASP A 229 10.32 6.70 -0.81
N LYS A 230 9.68 5.54 -1.07
CA LYS A 230 9.35 5.07 -2.42
C LYS A 230 8.55 6.06 -3.25
N SER A 231 7.67 6.83 -2.61
CA SER A 231 6.82 7.81 -3.31
C SER A 231 7.62 9.02 -3.76
N THR A 232 8.61 9.43 -2.95
CA THR A 232 9.54 10.52 -3.26
C THR A 232 10.59 10.06 -4.29
N ALA A 233 11.17 8.87 -4.10
CA ALA A 233 12.19 8.30 -4.98
C ALA A 233 11.70 8.11 -6.43
N GLU A 234 10.39 7.98 -6.65
CA GLU A 234 9.82 7.89 -8.01
C GLU A 234 9.93 9.21 -8.79
N TYR A 235 9.99 10.36 -8.10
CA TYR A 235 9.87 11.71 -8.70
C TYR A 235 10.99 12.67 -8.28
N VAL A 236 12.07 12.17 -7.70
CA VAL A 236 13.22 12.97 -7.27
C VAL A 236 14.51 12.43 -7.88
N ASP A 237 15.29 13.34 -8.45
CA ASP A 237 16.64 13.08 -8.96
C ASP A 237 17.63 13.96 -8.17
N ILE A 238 18.49 13.32 -7.37
CA ILE A 238 19.45 14.05 -6.53
C ILE A 238 20.71 14.30 -7.33
N ILE A 239 21.08 15.57 -7.47
CA ILE A 239 22.30 15.96 -8.17
C ILE A 239 23.51 15.48 -7.36
N ASN A 240 24.44 14.81 -8.04
CA ASN A 240 25.64 14.28 -7.41
C ASN A 240 26.42 15.40 -6.69
N ARG A 241 26.76 15.15 -5.43
CA ARG A 241 27.54 16.03 -4.57
C ARG A 241 28.81 16.55 -5.25
N ALA A 242 29.57 15.70 -5.95
CA ALA A 242 30.79 16.12 -6.63
C ALA A 242 30.53 17.18 -7.72
N ASN A 243 29.39 17.06 -8.44
CA ASN A 243 28.98 18.05 -9.43
C ASN A 243 28.57 19.37 -8.77
N VAL A 244 27.88 19.30 -7.62
CA VAL A 244 27.53 20.48 -6.82
C VAL A 244 28.78 21.21 -6.35
N GLU A 245 29.75 20.48 -5.80
CA GLU A 245 31.02 21.04 -5.31
C GLU A 245 31.85 21.68 -6.43
N ALA A 246 31.94 21.02 -7.60
CA ALA A 246 32.66 21.57 -8.76
C ALA A 246 32.09 22.92 -9.20
N VAL A 247 30.76 23.02 -9.35
CA VAL A 247 30.09 24.27 -9.74
C VAL A 247 30.29 25.36 -8.68
N ILE A 248 30.21 25.01 -7.40
CA ILE A 248 30.47 25.97 -6.31
C ILE A 248 31.90 26.50 -6.36
N GLN A 249 32.89 25.63 -6.55
CA GLN A 249 34.30 26.04 -6.65
C GLN A 249 34.54 26.98 -7.84
N GLU A 250 33.96 26.68 -9.00
CA GLU A 250 34.01 27.55 -10.18
C GLU A 250 33.37 28.92 -9.91
N GLN A 251 32.22 28.96 -9.24
CA GLN A 251 31.56 30.23 -8.89
C GLN A 251 32.33 31.04 -7.83
N GLN A 252 32.94 30.40 -6.84
CA GLN A 252 33.77 31.08 -5.83
C GLN A 252 35.02 31.71 -6.44
N LEU A 253 35.61 31.08 -7.45
CA LEU A 253 36.72 31.65 -8.22
C LEU A 253 36.28 32.82 -9.11
N ALA A 254 35.02 32.84 -9.56
CA ALA A 254 34.46 33.90 -10.40
C ALA A 254 33.87 35.09 -9.60
N VAL A 255 33.39 34.87 -8.38
CA VAL A 255 32.71 35.88 -7.55
C VAL A 255 33.29 35.82 -6.13
N SER A 256 34.35 36.59 -5.92
CA SER A 256 34.89 36.87 -4.59
C SER A 256 33.88 37.73 -3.80
N GLY A 257 32.97 37.06 -3.09
CA GLY A 257 32.16 37.67 -2.03
C GLY A 257 30.66 37.69 -2.34
N LEU A 258 29.89 37.29 -1.32
CA LEU A 258 28.42 37.25 -1.20
C LEU A 258 27.79 35.91 -1.60
N VAL A 259 27.59 35.04 -0.60
CA VAL A 259 26.54 34.01 -0.63
C VAL A 259 25.28 34.68 -0.09
N ASP A 260 24.41 35.10 -1.00
CA ASP A 260 23.08 35.63 -0.71
C ASP A 260 22.01 34.75 -1.39
N GLU A 261 20.73 34.93 -1.04
CA GLU A 261 19.59 34.23 -1.65
C GLU A 261 19.53 34.43 -3.18
N ALA A 262 20.01 35.57 -3.70
CA ALA A 262 20.17 35.80 -5.13
C ALA A 262 21.26 34.90 -5.79
N SER A 263 22.23 34.42 -5.01
CA SER A 263 23.29 33.52 -5.48
C SER A 263 22.81 32.07 -5.55
N SER A 264 21.86 31.67 -4.69
CA SER A 264 21.30 30.31 -4.72
C SER A 264 20.46 30.06 -5.99
N VAL A 265 19.67 31.04 -6.44
CA VAL A 265 18.90 30.94 -7.69
C VAL A 265 19.84 30.70 -8.89
N ARG A 266 20.95 31.43 -8.97
CA ARG A 266 21.95 31.27 -10.03
C ARG A 266 22.65 29.91 -9.97
N LEU A 267 23.02 29.46 -8.76
CA LEU A 267 23.59 28.12 -8.54
C LEU A 267 22.62 27.02 -8.98
N GLY A 268 21.33 27.18 -8.69
CA GLY A 268 20.29 26.25 -9.15
C GLY A 268 20.20 26.17 -10.66
N GLN A 269 20.23 27.32 -11.35
CA GLN A 269 20.23 27.38 -12.81
C GLN A 269 21.46 26.69 -13.42
N LEU A 270 22.65 26.92 -12.86
CA LEU A 270 23.89 26.28 -13.32
C LEU A 270 23.88 24.77 -13.09
N LEU A 271 23.30 24.32 -11.98
CA LEU A 271 23.17 22.91 -11.64
C LEU A 271 22.01 22.21 -12.39
N GLY A 272 21.15 22.98 -13.06
CA GLY A 272 19.88 22.47 -13.59
C GLY A 272 18.99 21.88 -12.49
N ALA A 273 19.06 22.45 -11.30
CA ALA A 273 18.26 22.07 -10.15
C ALA A 273 16.92 22.80 -10.18
N HIS A 274 15.83 22.06 -9.95
CA HIS A 274 14.50 22.64 -9.74
C HIS A 274 14.37 23.18 -8.32
N GLU A 275 14.99 22.47 -7.36
CA GLU A 275 14.98 22.84 -5.95
C GLU A 275 16.38 22.71 -5.37
N ILE A 276 16.68 23.56 -4.39
CA ILE A 276 17.95 23.57 -3.67
C ILE A 276 17.65 23.39 -2.19
N LEU A 277 18.29 22.40 -1.59
CA LEU A 277 18.33 22.26 -0.15
C LEU A 277 19.65 22.82 0.36
N THR A 278 19.56 23.75 1.31
CA THR A 278 20.71 24.35 2.00
C THR A 278 20.31 24.65 3.44
N GLY A 279 21.29 24.86 4.32
CA GLY A 279 21.03 25.16 5.71
C GLY A 279 22.30 25.49 6.48
N LYS A 280 22.12 25.86 7.75
CA LYS A 280 23.21 26.20 8.67
C LYS A 280 23.10 25.34 9.93
N ILE A 281 24.23 24.86 10.41
CA ILE A 281 24.35 24.14 11.68
C ILE A 281 24.72 25.16 12.74
N LEU A 282 23.76 25.51 13.59
CA LEU A 282 23.95 26.57 14.59
C LEU A 282 24.58 26.05 15.88
N GLN A 283 24.19 24.85 16.32
CA GLN A 283 24.62 24.26 17.58
C GLN A 283 24.59 22.73 17.48
N VAL A 284 25.48 22.06 18.24
CA VAL A 284 25.52 20.60 18.36
C VAL A 284 25.53 20.25 19.85
N ASP A 285 24.44 19.66 20.32
CA ASP A 285 24.32 19.20 21.71
C ASP A 285 24.64 17.71 21.80
N VAL A 286 25.70 17.37 22.55
CA VAL A 286 26.09 15.98 22.81
C VAL A 286 25.49 15.54 24.14
N VAL A 287 24.52 14.63 24.10
CA VAL A 287 23.96 14.01 25.31
C VAL A 287 24.68 12.68 25.58
N PRO A 288 25.56 12.59 26.60
CA PRO A 288 26.27 11.35 26.89
C PRO A 288 25.31 10.27 27.41
N SER A 289 25.51 9.03 26.98
CA SER A 289 24.76 7.87 27.48
C SER A 289 25.03 7.64 28.96
N ARG A 290 23.98 7.63 29.80
CA ARG A 290 24.09 7.23 31.21
C ARG A 290 24.16 5.71 31.27
N ILE A 291 25.32 5.17 31.67
CA ILE A 291 25.46 3.76 32.01
C ILE A 291 25.11 3.63 33.50
N THR A 292 23.98 3.03 33.83
CA THR A 292 23.67 2.62 35.21
C THR A 292 24.19 1.21 35.43
N SER A 293 25.24 1.06 36.25
CA SER A 293 25.66 -0.24 36.76
C SER A 293 24.65 -0.71 37.82
N VAL A 294 23.89 -1.76 37.52
CA VAL A 294 23.07 -2.45 38.52
C VAL A 294 23.93 -3.53 39.15
N GLU A 295 24.33 -3.33 40.41
CA GLU A 295 25.00 -4.36 41.20
C GLU A 295 23.95 -5.42 41.56
N GLN A 296 24.02 -6.59 40.89
CA GLN A 296 23.19 -7.73 41.26
C GLN A 296 23.69 -8.27 42.61
N LYS A 297 22.97 -7.98 43.69
CA LYS A 297 23.11 -8.74 44.93
C LYS A 297 22.52 -10.13 44.70
N GLU A 298 23.39 -11.13 44.60
CA GLU A 298 22.99 -12.53 44.72
C GLU A 298 22.26 -12.72 46.05
N SER A 299 21.03 -13.25 45.97
CA SER A 299 20.22 -13.56 47.13
C SER A 299 20.77 -14.86 47.73
N ALA A 300 21.31 -14.78 48.95
CA ALA A 300 21.71 -15.93 49.76
C ALA A 300 20.50 -16.63 50.39
#